data_AF-A0A9X1R7E8-F1
#
_entry.id   AF-A0A9X1R7E8-F1
#
_cell.length_a   1.000
_cell.length_b   1.000
_cell.length_c   1.000
_cell.angle_alpha   90.00
_cell.angle_beta   90.00
_cell.angle_gamma   90.00
#
_symmetry.space_group_name_H-M   'P 1'
#
loop_
_entity.id
_entity.type
_entity.pdbx_description
1 polymer ?
#
loop_
_entity_poly.entity_id
_entity_poly.type
_entity_poly.pdbx_seq_one_letter_code
_entity_poly.pdbx_strand_id
1 'polypeptide(L)' 'MTPRIKEHTCPLCNGTGFPKSIQTAHPGRKIYPIKCEVCQGKGKITDIE' A
#
# COMPACT_ATOMS: atom_id res chain seq x y z
N MET A 1 -10.20 -19.90 20.72
CA MET A 1 -10.88 -18.92 19.86
C MET A 1 -9.83 -18.33 18.94
N THR A 2 -9.93 -18.54 17.63
CA THR A 2 -9.04 -17.89 16.66
C THR A 2 -9.37 -16.39 16.64
N PRO A 3 -8.38 -15.49 16.77
CA PRO A 3 -8.64 -14.06 16.66
C PRO A 3 -9.17 -13.80 15.25
N ARG A 4 -10.34 -13.16 15.16
CA ARG A 4 -10.84 -12.66 13.87
C ARG A 4 -10.00 -11.45 13.52
N ILE A 5 -8.89 -11.69 12.83
CA ILE A 5 -8.06 -10.62 12.28
C ILE A 5 -8.94 -9.87 11.28
N LYS A 6 -9.32 -8.64 11.62
CA LYS A 6 -10.07 -7.78 10.71
C LYS A 6 -9.07 -7.15 9.75
N GLU A 7 -8.93 -7.75 8.58
CA GLU A 7 -8.14 -7.16 7.49
C GLU A 7 -9.01 -6.20 6.70
N HIS A 8 -8.61 -4.92 6.67
CA HIS A 8 -9.27 -3.90 5.85
C HIS A 8 -8.31 -3.41 4.76
N THR A 9 -8.85 -3.17 3.57
CA THR A 9 -8.08 -2.56 2.48
C THR A 9 -7.63 -1.18 2.91
N CYS A 10 -6.34 -0.87 2.75
CA CYS A 10 -5.81 0.43 3.13
C CYS A 10 -6.47 1.54 2.29
N PRO A 11 -7.16 2.51 2.91
CA PRO A 11 -7.91 3.52 2.17
C PRO A 11 -7.00 4.54 1.46
N LEU A 12 -5.77 4.73 1.93
CA LEU A 12 -4.84 5.71 1.34
C LEU A 12 -4.19 5.23 0.04
N CYS A 13 -3.93 3.93 -0.08
CA CYS A 13 -3.39 3.34 -1.29
C CYS A 13 -4.42 2.49 -2.05
N ASN A 14 -5.66 2.39 -1.56
CA ASN A 14 -6.71 1.53 -2.14
C ASN A 14 -6.23 0.09 -2.41
N GLY A 15 -5.44 -0.48 -1.51
CA GLY A 15 -4.97 -1.86 -1.66
C GLY A 15 -3.68 -2.04 -2.45
N THR A 16 -3.12 -1.02 -3.08
CA THR A 16 -1.91 -1.18 -3.90
C THR A 16 -0.63 -1.27 -3.07
N GLY A 17 -0.62 -0.73 -1.84
CA GLY A 17 0.57 -0.59 -1.01
C GLY A 17 1.51 0.55 -1.43
N PHE A 18 1.26 1.19 -2.57
CA PHE A 18 2.12 2.23 -3.13
C PHE A 18 1.27 3.41 -3.65
N PRO A 19 1.76 4.65 -3.59
CA PRO A 19 1.10 5.76 -4.24
C PRO A 19 1.00 5.49 -5.74
N LYS A 20 -0.01 6.06 -6.40
CA LYS A 20 -0.13 6.01 -7.87
C LYS A 20 1.20 6.48 -8.47
N SER A 21 1.89 5.60 -9.17
CA SER A 21 3.14 5.93 -9.83
C SER A 21 2.86 6.94 -10.93
N ILE A 22 3.56 8.07 -10.88
CA ILE A 22 3.60 9.01 -11.99
C ILE A 22 4.55 8.39 -13.01
N GLN A 23 4.08 8.14 -14.23
CA GLN A 23 4.97 7.74 -15.31
C GLN A 23 5.99 8.86 -15.53
N THR A 24 7.28 8.52 -15.43
CA THR A 24 8.37 9.47 -15.68
C THR A 24 8.25 10.00 -17.10
N ALA A 25 8.26 11.32 -17.27
CA ALA A 25 8.32 11.95 -18.59
C ALA A 25 9.62 11.59 -19.36
N HIS A 26 10.60 10.99 -18.69
CA HIS A 26 11.87 10.57 -19.26
C HIS A 26 11.92 9.06 -19.47
N PRO A 27 11.97 8.58 -20.72
CA PRO A 27 12.11 7.16 -21.02
C PRO A 27 13.43 6.63 -20.46
N GLY A 28 13.38 5.48 -19.79
CA GLY A 28 14.56 4.76 -19.27
C GLY A 28 14.85 4.94 -17.78
N ARG A 29 14.19 5.87 -17.07
CA ARG A 29 14.38 6.01 -15.61
C ARG A 29 13.26 5.30 -14.84
N LYS A 30 13.59 4.20 -14.17
CA LYS A 30 12.67 3.50 -13.26
C LYS A 30 12.44 4.37 -12.02
N ILE A 31 11.17 4.66 -11.72
CA ILE A 31 10.79 5.25 -10.42
C ILE A 31 10.35 4.11 -9.53
N TYR A 32 10.97 4.00 -8.36
CA TYR A 32 10.49 3.13 -7.30
C TYR A 32 9.59 3.97 -6.39
N PRO A 33 8.26 3.76 -6.43
CA PRO A 33 7.35 4.51 -5.58
C PRO A 33 7.65 4.18 -4.11
N ILE A 34 7.61 5.21 -3.27
CA ILE A 34 7.72 5.04 -1.82
C ILE A 34 6.59 4.13 -1.33
N LYS A 35 6.84 3.33 -0.30
CA LYS A 35 5.78 2.50 0.29
C LYS A 35 4.73 3.41 0.94
N CYS A 36 3.47 3.01 0.88
CA CYS A 36 2.40 3.67 1.64
C CYS A 36 2.71 3.57 3.13
N GLU A 37 2.82 4.70 3.81
CA GLU A 37 3.26 4.74 5.22
C GLU A 37 2.28 4.05 6.16
N VAL A 38 0.97 4.11 5.84
CA VAL A 38 -0.08 3.59 6.72
C VAL A 38 -0.21 2.08 6.68
N CYS A 39 -0.05 1.45 5.52
CA CYS A 39 0.00 -0.02 5.42
C CYS A 39 1.42 -0.56 5.25
N GLN A 40 2.43 0.30 5.30
CA GLN A 40 3.85 -0.02 5.07
C GLN A 40 4.13 -0.83 3.79
N GLY A 41 3.36 -0.60 2.73
CA GLY A 41 3.50 -1.36 1.48
C GLY A 41 2.68 -2.64 1.38
N LYS A 42 1.89 -2.98 2.40
CA LYS A 42 1.08 -4.22 2.42
C LYS A 42 -0.22 -4.13 1.63
N GLY A 43 -0.73 -2.91 1.39
CA GLY A 43 -2.06 -2.68 0.80
C GLY A 43 -3.24 -2.98 1.73
N LYS A 44 -3.00 -3.68 2.83
CA LYS A 44 -4.00 -4.08 3.82
C LYS A 44 -3.56 -3.63 5.20
N ILE A 45 -4.51 -3.27 6.04
CA ILE A 45 -4.31 -2.93 7.45
C ILE A 45 -4.98 -4.04 8.24
N THR A 46 -4.20 -4.73 9.06
CA THR A 46 -4.69 -5.71 10.04
C THR A 46 -5.00 -4.96 11.32
N ASP A 47 -6.28 -4.82 11.65
CA ASP A 47 -6.67 -4.40 12.98
C ASP A 47 -6.51 -5.61 13.91
N ILE A 48 -5.53 -5.52 14.81
CA ILE A 48 -5.37 -6.48 15.90
C ILE A 48 -6.12 -5.86 17.08
N GLU A 49 -7.41 -6.18 17.19
CA GLU A 49 -8.16 -6.00 18.45
C GLU A 49 -7.74 -7.04 19.49
#